data_AF-H2PHR2-F1
#
_entry.id   AF-H2PHR2-F1
#
_cell.length_a   1.000
_cell.length_b   1.000
_cell.length_c   1.000
_cell.angle_alpha   90.00
_cell.angle_beta   90.00
_cell.angle_gamma   90.00
#
_symmetry.space_group_name_H-M   'P 1'
#
loop_
_entity.id
_entity.type
_entity.pdbx_description
1 polymer ?
#
loop_
_entity_poly.entity_id
_entity_poly.type
_entity_poly.pdbx_seq_one_letter_code
_entity_poly.pdbx_strand_id
1 'polypeptide(L)'
;MLKVKRLEEFSTCYNSNQLEKMAFFQCKEEVEKVKCFLEENSGDQDSRPRHNEVKEVWSNADLTERMPVKSKRTSALTVDIPAPPAPFDHRIVTAKQGAVNSFYTVSKTEILGGGRFGQVHKCEETATGLKLAAKIIKTRGMKDKEEVKNEISVMNQLDHANLIQLYDAFESKNDIVLVMEYVDGGELFDRIIDENYNLTELDTILFMKQICEGIRHMHQMYILHLDLKPENILCVNRDAKQIKIIDFGLARRYKPREKLKVNFGTPEFLAPEVVNYDFVSFPTDMWSVGVIAYMLLSGLSPFLGDNDAETLNNILACRWDLEDEEFQDISEEAKEFISKLLIKEKSWRISASEALKHPWLSDHKLHSRLNAQKKKKNRGSDAQDFVTK
;
A
#
# COMPACT_ATOMS: atom_id res chain seq x y z
N MET A 1 -27.88 -9.84 -2.88
CA MET A 1 -28.09 -9.17 -4.18
C MET A 1 -27.83 -7.65 -4.16
N LEU A 2 -27.76 -6.97 -2.99
CA LEU A 2 -27.35 -5.55 -2.95
C LEU A 2 -25.82 -5.30 -3.01
N LYS A 3 -24.98 -6.26 -2.60
CA LYS A 3 -23.52 -6.09 -2.49
C LYS A 3 -22.77 -5.76 -3.79
N VAL A 4 -23.35 -6.09 -4.95
CA VAL A 4 -22.68 -5.93 -6.26
C VAL A 4 -22.73 -4.48 -6.75
N LYS A 5 -23.92 -3.86 -6.74
CA LYS A 5 -24.16 -2.58 -7.42
C LYS A 5 -23.32 -1.40 -6.92
N ARG A 6 -23.00 -1.33 -5.62
CA ARG A 6 -22.21 -0.23 -5.05
C ARG A 6 -20.70 -0.34 -5.34
N LEU A 7 -20.20 -1.54 -5.63
CA LEU A 7 -18.80 -1.76 -6.00
C LEU A 7 -18.56 -1.59 -7.51
N GLU A 8 -19.59 -1.76 -8.35
CA GLU A 8 -19.54 -1.37 -9.76
C GLU A 8 -19.36 0.15 -9.92
N GLU A 9 -20.07 0.95 -9.11
CA GLU A 9 -19.91 2.41 -9.03
C GLU A 9 -18.44 2.77 -8.68
N PHE A 10 -17.83 2.06 -7.74
CA PHE A 10 -16.42 2.21 -7.35
C PHE A 10 -15.45 1.91 -8.52
N SER A 11 -15.62 0.77 -9.22
CA SER A 11 -14.79 0.43 -10.38
C SER A 11 -14.96 1.39 -11.56
N THR A 12 -16.16 1.96 -11.75
CA THR A 12 -16.37 3.01 -12.77
C THR A 12 -15.71 4.33 -12.41
N CYS A 13 -15.67 4.73 -11.15
CA CYS A 13 -14.88 5.90 -10.72
C CYS A 13 -13.38 5.71 -10.99
N TYR A 14 -12.84 4.52 -10.70
CA TYR A 14 -11.42 4.20 -10.95
C TYR A 14 -11.04 4.21 -12.44
N ASN A 15 -11.94 3.80 -13.34
CA ASN A 15 -11.71 3.85 -14.78
C ASN A 15 -11.94 5.24 -15.41
N SER A 16 -12.57 6.18 -14.70
CA SER A 16 -13.02 7.48 -15.23
C SER A 16 -11.94 8.58 -15.20
N ASN A 17 -10.74 8.29 -15.70
CA ASN A 17 -9.60 9.24 -15.66
C ASN A 17 -9.60 10.27 -16.82
N GLN A 18 -10.79 10.73 -17.25
CA GLN A 18 -10.97 11.83 -18.20
C GLN A 18 -12.26 12.64 -17.92
N LEU A 19 -12.19 13.73 -17.12
CA LEU A 19 -12.80 15.04 -17.47
C LEU A 19 -12.60 16.19 -16.47
N GLU A 20 -12.23 15.97 -15.20
CA GLU A 20 -12.34 17.01 -14.16
C GLU A 20 -11.20 18.05 -14.08
N LYS A 21 -10.95 18.75 -15.18
CA LYS A 21 -9.96 19.85 -15.24
C LYS A 21 -10.53 21.24 -14.89
N MET A 22 -11.80 21.35 -14.50
CA MET A 22 -12.48 22.66 -14.36
C MET A 22 -12.91 23.04 -12.93
N ALA A 23 -13.07 22.09 -12.00
CA ALA A 23 -13.43 22.39 -10.60
C ALA A 23 -12.27 23.01 -9.77
N PHE A 24 -11.03 22.85 -10.24
CA PHE A 24 -9.79 23.14 -9.51
C PHE A 24 -9.61 24.60 -9.01
N PHE A 25 -10.29 25.58 -9.60
CA PHE A 25 -10.05 27.00 -9.28
C PHE A 25 -10.92 27.60 -8.16
N GLN A 26 -12.10 27.05 -7.86
CA GLN A 26 -12.98 27.64 -6.84
C GLN A 26 -12.59 27.29 -5.39
N CYS A 27 -12.14 26.05 -5.13
CA CYS A 27 -11.78 25.61 -3.77
C CYS A 27 -10.56 26.38 -3.18
N LYS A 28 -9.75 27.00 -4.04
CA LYS A 28 -8.56 27.75 -3.64
C LYS A 28 -8.87 29.04 -2.86
N GLU A 29 -9.99 29.70 -3.13
CA GLU A 29 -10.37 30.98 -2.48
C GLU A 29 -10.94 30.81 -1.07
N GLU A 30 -11.38 29.62 -0.67
CA GLU A 30 -11.95 29.39 0.67
C GLU A 30 -10.87 29.05 1.71
N VAL A 31 -9.86 28.26 1.33
CA VAL A 31 -8.76 27.88 2.22
C VAL A 31 -7.88 29.07 2.61
N GLU A 32 -7.66 30.02 1.70
CA GLU A 32 -6.90 31.25 2.02
C GLU A 32 -7.63 32.16 3.03
N LYS A 33 -8.98 32.15 3.06
CA LYS A 33 -9.77 32.95 4.02
C LYS A 33 -9.70 32.43 5.45
N VAL A 34 -9.64 31.11 5.64
CA VAL A 34 -9.52 30.49 6.98
C VAL A 34 -8.15 30.80 7.61
N LYS A 35 -7.10 30.88 6.80
CA LYS A 35 -5.73 31.10 7.27
C LYS A 35 -5.50 32.51 7.86
N CYS A 36 -6.08 33.54 7.25
CA CYS A 36 -5.96 34.92 7.74
C CYS A 36 -6.60 35.14 9.12
N PHE A 37 -7.54 34.30 9.56
CA PHE A 37 -8.25 34.47 10.83
C PHE A 37 -7.49 33.91 12.05
N LEU A 38 -6.39 33.18 11.84
CA LEU A 38 -5.66 32.46 12.89
C LEU A 38 -4.24 32.98 13.13
N GLU A 39 -3.69 33.84 12.26
CA GLU A 39 -2.32 34.37 12.39
C GLU A 39 -2.25 35.69 13.20
N GLU A 40 -3.38 36.25 13.67
CA GLU A 40 -3.41 37.48 14.49
C GLU A 40 -3.28 37.27 16.02
N ASN A 41 -3.20 36.04 16.53
CA ASN A 41 -3.15 35.77 17.98
C ASN A 41 -2.14 34.67 18.39
N SER A 42 -0.85 34.98 18.39
CA SER A 42 0.10 34.62 19.48
C SER A 42 1.53 35.08 19.16
N GLY A 43 2.13 35.85 20.07
CA GLY A 43 3.50 36.37 19.91
C GLY A 43 4.49 35.80 20.94
N ASP A 44 5.58 35.24 20.40
CA ASP A 44 6.99 35.52 20.74
C ASP A 44 7.65 35.00 22.05
N GLN A 45 8.99 34.91 21.99
CA GLN A 45 10.03 34.65 23.03
C GLN A 45 10.26 33.19 23.54
N ASP A 46 11.48 32.75 23.96
CA ASP A 46 12.88 33.05 23.54
C ASP A 46 13.89 31.99 24.11
N SER A 47 15.08 31.90 23.51
CA SER A 47 16.44 31.53 24.01
C SER A 47 16.82 30.31 24.92
N ARG A 48 17.50 29.35 24.25
CA ARG A 48 18.91 28.84 24.49
C ARG A 48 19.29 27.81 25.61
N PRO A 49 20.45 27.10 25.48
CA PRO A 49 20.65 25.71 25.98
C PRO A 49 21.85 25.47 26.94
N ARG A 50 22.08 24.19 27.36
CA ARG A 50 23.36 23.70 27.95
C ARG A 50 23.72 22.24 27.59
N HIS A 51 25.02 21.92 27.67
CA HIS A 51 25.69 20.62 27.48
C HIS A 51 25.72 19.74 28.75
N ASN A 52 25.91 18.41 28.59
CA ASN A 52 27.02 17.63 29.20
C ASN A 52 26.95 16.09 28.94
N GLU A 53 28.01 15.57 28.31
CA GLU A 53 28.88 14.40 28.59
C GLU A 53 28.79 13.70 30.00
N VAL A 54 29.15 12.42 30.27
CA VAL A 54 29.78 11.27 29.51
C VAL A 54 29.42 9.87 30.15
N LYS A 55 29.93 8.75 29.55
CA LYS A 55 30.35 7.42 30.13
C LYS A 55 29.26 6.34 30.42
N GLU A 56 29.29 5.15 29.80
CA GLU A 56 30.09 3.89 29.98
C GLU A 56 29.16 2.75 30.45
N VAL A 57 28.79 1.80 29.57
CA VAL A 57 29.36 0.44 29.43
C VAL A 57 29.14 -0.47 30.65
N TRP A 58 28.44 -1.59 30.43
CA TRP A 58 28.73 -2.91 31.02
C TRP A 58 28.32 -4.02 30.04
N SER A 59 29.17 -5.04 29.94
CA SER A 59 28.97 -6.27 29.17
C SER A 59 28.55 -7.41 30.07
N ASN A 60 27.76 -8.35 29.57
CA ASN A 60 28.04 -9.78 29.74
C ASN A 60 27.25 -10.60 28.71
N ALA A 61 27.88 -11.68 28.23
CA ALA A 61 27.24 -12.72 27.45
C ALA A 61 26.79 -13.86 28.38
N ASP A 62 25.81 -14.65 27.94
CA ASP A 62 25.92 -16.09 28.10
C ASP A 62 25.05 -16.86 27.09
N LEU A 63 25.55 -18.02 26.68
CA LEU A 63 24.95 -18.91 25.68
C LEU A 63 24.46 -20.19 26.36
N THR A 64 23.23 -20.64 26.07
CA THR A 64 22.88 -22.07 26.21
C THR A 64 21.94 -22.54 25.11
N GLU A 65 22.40 -23.49 24.31
CA GLU A 65 21.59 -24.24 23.34
C GLU A 65 20.62 -25.21 24.04
N ARG A 66 19.44 -25.46 23.45
CA ARG A 66 18.69 -26.73 23.62
C ARG A 66 18.03 -27.18 22.33
N MET A 67 18.19 -28.47 22.03
CA MET A 67 17.74 -29.16 20.81
C MET A 67 16.23 -29.50 20.81
N PRO A 68 15.62 -29.86 19.65
CA PRO A 68 14.17 -29.74 19.46
C PRO A 68 13.34 -30.96 19.91
N VAL A 69 12.14 -30.69 20.41
CA VAL A 69 11.12 -31.70 20.74
C VAL A 69 10.24 -31.97 19.51
N LYS A 70 10.17 -33.23 19.08
CA LYS A 70 9.24 -33.67 18.02
C LYS A 70 7.80 -33.61 18.52
N SER A 71 6.95 -32.82 17.86
CA SER A 71 5.49 -32.81 18.10
C SER A 71 4.71 -33.12 16.81
N LYS A 72 3.57 -33.78 17.00
CA LYS A 72 2.74 -34.46 15.97
C LYS A 72 2.22 -33.51 14.88
N ARG A 73 2.06 -34.04 13.66
CA ARG A 73 1.29 -33.40 12.57
C ARG A 73 -0.14 -33.10 13.03
N THR A 74 -0.42 -31.84 13.36
CA THR A 74 -1.77 -31.28 13.29
C THR A 74 -2.08 -30.91 11.83
N SER A 75 -3.34 -31.05 11.42
CA SER A 75 -3.77 -30.68 10.07
C SER A 75 -3.55 -29.17 9.86
N ALA A 76 -2.72 -28.82 8.89
CA ALA A 76 -2.29 -27.44 8.68
C ALA A 76 -3.49 -26.49 8.51
N LEU A 77 -3.40 -25.34 9.19
CA LEU A 77 -4.06 -24.12 8.74
C LEU A 77 -3.66 -23.84 7.29
N THR A 78 -4.47 -23.10 6.54
CA THR A 78 -4.07 -22.58 5.22
C THR A 78 -2.71 -21.92 5.37
N VAL A 79 -1.68 -22.51 4.76
CA VAL A 79 -0.30 -22.12 5.02
C VAL A 79 -0.10 -20.69 4.52
N ASP A 80 0.41 -19.82 5.38
CA ASP A 80 1.01 -18.55 4.96
C ASP A 80 2.19 -18.88 4.03
N ILE A 81 1.93 -18.99 2.72
CA ILE A 81 2.98 -19.18 1.71
C ILE A 81 3.40 -17.78 1.27
N PRO A 82 4.62 -17.31 1.62
CA PRO A 82 5.09 -16.00 1.19
C PRO A 82 5.01 -15.84 -0.33
N ALA A 83 4.84 -14.61 -0.81
CA ALA A 83 4.89 -14.34 -2.24
C ALA A 83 6.20 -14.90 -2.85
N PRO A 84 6.17 -15.43 -4.08
CA PRO A 84 7.40 -15.85 -4.74
C PRO A 84 8.35 -14.66 -4.94
N PRO A 85 9.67 -14.86 -4.79
CA PRO A 85 10.64 -13.85 -5.16
C PRO A 85 10.62 -13.62 -6.68
N ALA A 86 11.22 -12.51 -7.12
CA ALA A 86 11.43 -12.27 -8.54
C ALA A 86 12.28 -13.39 -9.18
N PRO A 87 12.16 -13.64 -10.50
CA PRO A 87 12.94 -14.65 -11.21
C PRO A 87 14.42 -14.25 -11.44
N PHE A 88 14.95 -13.33 -10.63
CA PHE A 88 16.30 -12.80 -10.65
C PHE A 88 16.68 -12.27 -9.26
N ASP A 89 17.97 -12.33 -8.91
CA ASP A 89 18.50 -11.72 -7.69
C ASP A 89 18.32 -10.19 -7.70
N HIS A 90 18.21 -9.59 -6.51
CA HIS A 90 18.12 -8.13 -6.35
C HIS A 90 19.31 -7.38 -6.97
N ARG A 91 19.05 -6.20 -7.54
CA ARG A 91 20.03 -5.44 -8.34
C ARG A 91 20.15 -3.99 -7.90
N ILE A 92 21.39 -3.51 -7.86
CA ILE A 92 21.71 -2.08 -7.76
C ILE A 92 21.73 -1.49 -9.17
N VAL A 93 20.58 -1.00 -9.63
CA VAL A 93 20.37 -0.52 -10.99
C VAL A 93 20.81 0.94 -11.13
N THR A 94 21.44 1.27 -12.25
CA THR A 94 21.76 2.65 -12.65
C THR A 94 21.24 2.88 -14.06
N ALA A 95 20.58 4.02 -14.30
CA ALA A 95 19.98 4.33 -15.60
C ALA A 95 21.05 4.45 -16.71
N LYS A 96 21.01 3.52 -17.67
CA LYS A 96 21.89 3.48 -18.85
C LYS A 96 21.43 4.53 -19.86
N GLN A 97 22.36 5.28 -20.45
CA GLN A 97 22.01 6.19 -21.55
C GLN A 97 21.76 5.38 -22.83
N GLY A 98 20.56 5.44 -23.38
CA GLY A 98 20.22 4.72 -24.61
C GLY A 98 18.75 4.33 -24.74
N ALA A 99 18.43 3.60 -25.81
CA ALA A 99 17.09 3.08 -26.06
C ALA A 99 16.94 1.67 -25.47
N VAL A 100 15.88 1.45 -24.68
CA VAL A 100 15.52 0.13 -24.12
C VAL A 100 15.40 -0.95 -25.21
N ASN A 101 14.94 -0.57 -26.41
CA ASN A 101 14.80 -1.46 -27.58
C ASN A 101 16.11 -2.07 -28.09
N SER A 102 17.28 -1.62 -27.61
CA SER A 102 18.58 -2.24 -27.93
C SER A 102 18.83 -3.54 -27.14
N PHE A 103 18.09 -3.77 -26.07
CA PHE A 103 18.28 -4.91 -25.14
C PHE A 103 16.98 -5.68 -24.85
N TYR A 104 15.82 -5.04 -24.99
CA TYR A 104 14.51 -5.63 -24.68
C TYR A 104 13.53 -5.43 -25.83
N THR A 105 12.68 -6.42 -26.07
CA THR A 105 11.53 -6.31 -26.97
C THR A 105 10.32 -5.87 -26.16
N VAL A 106 9.90 -4.61 -26.31
CA VAL A 106 8.74 -4.05 -25.61
C VAL A 106 7.46 -4.25 -26.43
N SER A 107 6.45 -4.89 -25.84
CA SER A 107 5.16 -5.16 -26.49
C SER A 107 4.36 -3.87 -26.67
N LYS A 108 3.93 -3.60 -27.90
CA LYS A 108 3.11 -2.42 -28.24
C LYS A 108 1.61 -2.63 -27.96
N THR A 109 1.20 -3.88 -27.75
CA THR A 109 -0.20 -4.29 -27.62
C THR A 109 -0.55 -4.78 -26.21
N GLU A 110 0.40 -5.41 -25.51
CA GLU A 110 0.20 -5.84 -24.12
C GLU A 110 0.61 -4.72 -23.16
N ILE A 111 -0.34 -3.79 -22.95
CA ILE A 111 -0.29 -2.80 -21.88
C ILE A 111 -0.76 -3.49 -20.60
N LEU A 112 0.05 -3.43 -19.55
CA LEU A 112 -0.23 -4.05 -18.24
C LEU A 112 -0.90 -3.08 -17.26
N GLY A 113 -0.75 -1.77 -17.50
CA GLY A 113 -1.35 -0.70 -16.70
C GLY A 113 -0.91 0.66 -17.22
N GLY A 114 -1.58 1.72 -16.78
CA GLY A 114 -1.24 3.09 -17.17
C GLY A 114 -1.86 4.11 -16.23
N GLY A 115 -1.07 5.09 -15.81
CA GLY A 115 -1.50 6.08 -14.83
C GLY A 115 -0.59 7.31 -14.78
N ARG A 116 -0.66 8.04 -13.67
CA ARG A 116 0.10 9.28 -13.43
C ARG A 116 1.61 9.13 -13.69
N PHE A 117 2.16 7.97 -13.37
CA PHE A 117 3.60 7.68 -13.42
C PHE A 117 4.06 7.06 -14.75
N GLY A 118 3.19 6.93 -15.76
CA GLY A 118 3.54 6.43 -17.09
C GLY A 118 2.69 5.26 -17.56
N GLN A 119 3.13 4.61 -18.65
CA GLN A 119 2.52 3.39 -19.18
C GLN A 119 3.41 2.18 -18.92
N VAL A 120 2.82 1.08 -18.47
CA VAL A 120 3.53 -0.18 -18.22
C VAL A 120 3.22 -1.15 -19.35
N HIS A 121 4.26 -1.61 -20.04
CA HIS A 121 4.17 -2.56 -21.13
C HIS A 121 4.82 -3.88 -20.72
N LYS A 122 4.33 -5.00 -21.23
CA LYS A 122 5.07 -6.27 -21.16
C LYS A 122 6.32 -6.18 -22.03
N CYS A 123 7.44 -6.72 -21.57
CA CYS A 123 8.66 -6.82 -22.37
C CYS A 123 9.41 -8.13 -22.15
N GLU A 124 10.39 -8.39 -23.00
CA GLU A 124 11.24 -9.58 -22.94
C GLU A 124 12.71 -9.19 -23.16
N GLU A 125 13.63 -9.66 -22.33
CA GLU A 125 15.08 -9.46 -22.51
C GLU A 125 15.55 -10.27 -23.71
N THR A 126 16.00 -9.59 -24.77
CA THR A 126 16.29 -10.20 -26.08
C THR A 126 17.43 -11.22 -26.04
N ALA A 127 18.31 -11.16 -25.02
CA ALA A 127 19.42 -12.08 -24.85
C ALA A 127 19.05 -13.41 -24.16
N THR A 128 17.96 -13.44 -23.36
CA THR A 128 17.64 -14.56 -22.45
C THR A 128 16.23 -15.11 -22.60
N GLY A 129 15.30 -14.33 -23.19
CA GLY A 129 13.87 -14.64 -23.18
C GLY A 129 13.16 -14.35 -21.85
N LEU A 130 13.83 -13.67 -20.90
CA LEU A 130 13.24 -13.35 -19.60
C LEU A 130 12.12 -12.31 -19.74
N LYS A 131 10.90 -12.70 -19.34
CA LYS A 131 9.70 -11.84 -19.34
C LYS A 131 9.75 -10.84 -18.18
N LEU A 132 9.54 -9.58 -18.51
CA LEU A 132 9.69 -8.41 -17.64
C LEU A 132 8.59 -7.38 -17.95
N ALA A 133 8.51 -6.31 -17.15
CA ALA A 133 7.61 -5.18 -17.36
C ALA A 133 8.41 -3.89 -17.58
N ALA A 134 8.02 -3.07 -18.56
CA ALA A 134 8.65 -1.79 -18.89
C ALA A 134 7.72 -0.62 -18.54
N LYS A 135 7.99 0.08 -17.43
CA LYS A 135 7.31 1.32 -17.02
C LYS A 135 7.97 2.51 -17.73
N ILE A 136 7.28 3.10 -18.69
CA ILE A 136 7.76 4.21 -19.54
C ILE A 136 7.30 5.54 -18.93
N ILE A 137 8.21 6.24 -18.25
CA ILE A 137 7.94 7.49 -17.53
C ILE A 137 8.37 8.67 -18.39
N LYS A 138 7.41 9.53 -18.80
CA LYS A 138 7.69 10.71 -19.63
C LYS A 138 8.24 11.85 -18.76
N THR A 139 9.40 12.37 -19.14
CA THR A 139 10.13 13.43 -18.42
C THR A 139 10.22 14.69 -19.27
N ARG A 140 9.74 15.83 -18.77
CA ARG A 140 9.73 17.12 -19.49
C ARG A 140 11.00 17.94 -19.26
N GLY A 141 11.78 17.61 -18.23
CA GLY A 141 13.01 18.30 -17.89
C GLY A 141 13.84 17.54 -16.86
N MET A 142 14.93 18.18 -16.41
CA MET A 142 15.88 17.58 -15.47
C MET A 142 15.25 17.20 -14.13
N LYS A 143 14.31 18.00 -13.61
CA LYS A 143 13.64 17.74 -12.34
C LYS A 143 12.88 16.40 -12.35
N ASP A 144 12.05 16.17 -13.36
CA ASP A 144 11.30 14.92 -13.55
C ASP A 144 12.26 13.71 -13.63
N LYS A 145 13.42 13.88 -14.29
CA LYS A 145 14.44 12.84 -14.39
C LYS A 145 15.10 12.52 -13.04
N GLU A 146 15.39 13.53 -12.22
CA GLU A 146 15.93 13.31 -10.88
C GLU A 146 14.89 12.71 -9.92
N GLU A 147 13.60 13.00 -10.10
CA GLU A 147 12.51 12.33 -9.36
C GLU A 147 12.46 10.82 -9.69
N VAL A 148 12.56 10.43 -10.96
CA VAL A 148 12.62 8.99 -11.35
C VAL A 148 13.96 8.34 -10.94
N LYS A 149 15.08 9.06 -10.95
CA LYS A 149 16.35 8.53 -10.40
C LYS A 149 16.28 8.33 -8.88
N ASN A 150 15.48 9.12 -8.17
CA ASN A 150 15.17 8.85 -6.77
C ASN A 150 14.32 7.57 -6.61
N GLU A 151 13.33 7.32 -7.47
CA GLU A 151 12.58 6.04 -7.51
C GLU A 151 13.53 4.84 -7.71
N ILE A 152 14.44 4.90 -8.69
CA ILE A 152 15.50 3.88 -8.89
C ILE A 152 16.35 3.70 -7.62
N SER A 153 16.82 4.80 -7.03
CA SER A 153 17.65 4.78 -5.81
C SER A 153 16.92 4.16 -4.61
N VAL A 154 15.60 4.38 -4.50
CA VAL A 154 14.74 3.76 -3.50
C VAL A 154 14.57 2.26 -3.76
N MET A 155 14.25 1.86 -5.00
CA MET A 155 14.09 0.44 -5.35
C MET A 155 15.38 -0.36 -5.09
N ASN A 156 16.56 0.21 -5.37
CA ASN A 156 17.88 -0.38 -5.06
C ASN A 156 18.16 -0.62 -3.55
N GLN A 157 17.25 -0.23 -2.65
CA GLN A 157 17.34 -0.48 -1.21
C GLN A 157 16.26 -1.46 -0.71
N LEU A 158 15.42 -2.02 -1.59
CA LEU A 158 14.19 -2.73 -1.25
C LEU A 158 14.15 -4.16 -1.81
N ASP A 159 15.01 -5.03 -1.27
CA ASP A 159 14.98 -6.47 -1.55
C ASP A 159 13.96 -7.19 -0.64
N HIS A 160 12.75 -7.42 -1.17
CA HIS A 160 11.70 -8.13 -0.45
C HIS A 160 10.66 -8.74 -1.39
N ALA A 161 10.20 -9.97 -1.11
CA ALA A 161 9.29 -10.69 -1.99
C ALA A 161 7.93 -10.01 -2.22
N ASN A 162 7.43 -9.25 -1.24
CA ASN A 162 6.19 -8.46 -1.36
C ASN A 162 6.38 -7.06 -2.00
N LEU A 163 7.58 -6.74 -2.51
CA LEU A 163 7.89 -5.48 -3.20
C LEU A 163 8.36 -5.79 -4.63
N ILE A 164 7.82 -5.10 -5.64
CA ILE A 164 8.21 -5.35 -7.04
C ILE A 164 9.70 -5.03 -7.26
N GLN A 165 10.44 -5.92 -7.92
CA GLN A 165 11.88 -5.80 -8.07
C GLN A 165 12.28 -5.07 -9.37
N LEU A 166 13.31 -4.22 -9.30
CA LEU A 166 13.87 -3.50 -10.45
C LEU A 166 14.97 -4.35 -11.11
N TYR A 167 14.89 -4.54 -12.43
CA TYR A 167 15.82 -5.36 -13.20
C TYR A 167 16.89 -4.52 -13.94
N ASP A 168 16.46 -3.40 -14.54
CA ASP A 168 17.28 -2.51 -15.36
C ASP A 168 16.62 -1.13 -15.53
N ALA A 169 17.35 -0.12 -16.01
CA ALA A 169 16.80 1.20 -16.30
C ALA A 169 17.50 1.91 -17.46
N PHE A 170 16.75 2.66 -18.25
CA PHE A 170 17.23 3.41 -19.42
C PHE A 170 16.81 4.86 -19.37
N GLU A 171 17.75 5.79 -19.55
CA GLU A 171 17.49 7.21 -19.73
C GLU A 171 17.59 7.57 -21.22
N SER A 172 16.55 8.24 -21.70
CA SER A 172 16.47 8.83 -23.05
C SER A 172 16.17 10.32 -22.94
N LYS A 173 16.02 11.04 -24.07
CA LYS A 173 15.86 12.51 -24.05
C LYS A 173 14.61 12.96 -23.29
N ASN A 174 13.49 12.28 -23.52
CA ASN A 174 12.14 12.70 -23.09
C ASN A 174 11.46 11.67 -22.16
N ASP A 175 12.16 10.61 -21.77
CA ASP A 175 11.66 9.56 -20.88
C ASP A 175 12.80 8.84 -20.15
N ILE A 176 12.40 8.18 -19.06
CA ILE A 176 13.16 7.10 -18.42
C ILE A 176 12.26 5.85 -18.47
N VAL A 177 12.85 4.71 -18.81
CA VAL A 177 12.17 3.40 -18.80
C VAL A 177 12.75 2.55 -17.67
N LEU A 178 11.88 2.13 -16.76
CA LEU A 178 12.21 1.17 -15.71
C LEU A 178 11.82 -0.23 -16.19
N VAL A 179 12.77 -1.18 -16.19
CA VAL A 179 12.51 -2.59 -16.47
C VAL A 179 12.41 -3.32 -15.15
N MET A 180 11.29 -3.96 -14.89
CA MET A 180 10.89 -4.50 -13.59
C MET A 180 10.46 -5.97 -13.71
N GLU A 181 10.35 -6.65 -12.57
CA GLU A 181 9.70 -7.94 -12.44
C GLU A 181 8.34 -7.97 -13.16
N TYR A 182 8.10 -8.98 -14.00
CA TYR A 182 6.78 -9.26 -14.55
C TYR A 182 6.02 -10.19 -13.62
N VAL A 183 4.81 -9.80 -13.26
CA VAL A 183 3.88 -10.60 -12.47
C VAL A 183 2.66 -10.87 -13.34
N ASP A 184 2.27 -12.14 -13.48
CA ASP A 184 1.05 -12.56 -14.19
C ASP A 184 -0.20 -12.36 -13.30
N GLY A 185 -0.33 -11.12 -12.82
CA GLY A 185 -1.24 -10.66 -11.80
C GLY A 185 -2.24 -9.63 -12.32
N GLY A 186 -3.27 -9.39 -11.53
CA GLY A 186 -4.22 -8.28 -11.71
C GLY A 186 -4.30 -7.51 -10.40
N GLU A 187 -4.86 -6.31 -10.43
CA GLU A 187 -4.95 -5.45 -9.25
C GLU A 187 -5.68 -6.14 -8.10
N LEU A 188 -5.28 -5.83 -6.87
CA LEU A 188 -5.81 -6.51 -5.68
C LEU A 188 -7.33 -6.37 -5.60
N PHE A 189 -7.86 -5.17 -5.88
CA PHE A 189 -9.28 -4.90 -5.78
C PHE A 189 -10.08 -5.45 -6.96
N ASP A 190 -9.60 -5.37 -8.21
CA ASP A 190 -10.22 -6.07 -9.35
C ASP A 190 -10.41 -7.58 -9.07
N ARG A 191 -9.39 -8.22 -8.49
CA ARG A 191 -9.42 -9.65 -8.13
C ARG A 191 -10.13 -9.95 -6.80
N ILE A 192 -10.64 -8.95 -6.08
CA ILE A 192 -11.42 -9.12 -4.85
C ILE A 192 -12.89 -8.71 -5.03
N ILE A 193 -13.18 -7.75 -5.90
CA ILE A 193 -14.51 -7.22 -6.21
C ILE A 193 -15.28 -8.14 -7.18
N ASP A 194 -14.59 -8.93 -8.02
CA ASP A 194 -15.21 -9.94 -8.89
C ASP A 194 -16.27 -10.76 -8.15
N GLU A 195 -17.53 -10.65 -8.63
CA GLU A 195 -18.76 -11.15 -7.99
C GLU A 195 -18.70 -12.62 -7.56
N ASN A 196 -17.84 -13.41 -8.20
CA ASN A 196 -17.67 -14.83 -7.97
C ASN A 196 -16.85 -15.15 -6.70
N TYR A 197 -16.36 -14.15 -5.96
CA TYR A 197 -15.42 -14.35 -4.84
C TYR A 197 -15.82 -13.63 -3.56
N ASN A 198 -16.40 -14.39 -2.63
CA ASN A 198 -16.63 -13.92 -1.27
C ASN A 198 -15.31 -13.91 -0.47
N LEU A 199 -14.69 -12.74 -0.37
CA LEU A 199 -13.58 -12.51 0.56
C LEU A 199 -14.07 -12.71 2.00
N THR A 200 -13.35 -13.52 2.79
CA THR A 200 -13.63 -13.67 4.23
C THR A 200 -12.64 -12.86 5.06
N GLU A 201 -12.98 -12.51 6.30
CA GLU A 201 -12.04 -11.84 7.22
C GLU A 201 -10.68 -12.55 7.30
N LEU A 202 -10.65 -13.88 7.27
CA LEU A 202 -9.39 -14.64 7.25
C LEU A 202 -8.57 -14.38 5.98
N ASP A 203 -9.21 -14.23 4.82
CA ASP A 203 -8.51 -13.89 3.58
C ASP A 203 -7.99 -12.44 3.63
N THR A 204 -8.76 -11.52 4.21
CA THR A 204 -8.32 -10.15 4.49
C THR A 204 -7.10 -10.09 5.41
N ILE A 205 -7.07 -10.90 6.48
CA ILE A 205 -5.90 -11.05 7.37
C ILE A 205 -4.66 -11.49 6.57
N LEU A 206 -4.79 -12.47 5.66
CA LEU A 206 -3.67 -12.98 4.85
C LEU A 206 -3.10 -11.90 3.90
N PHE A 207 -3.96 -11.07 3.31
CA PHE A 207 -3.56 -9.92 2.51
C PHE A 207 -2.91 -8.82 3.36
N MET A 208 -3.56 -8.40 4.43
CA MET A 208 -3.07 -7.33 5.31
C MET A 208 -1.74 -7.68 5.97
N LYS A 209 -1.51 -8.95 6.31
CA LYS A 209 -0.23 -9.43 6.81
C LYS A 209 0.90 -9.19 5.81
N GLN A 210 0.72 -9.54 4.54
CA GLN A 210 1.75 -9.32 3.50
C GLN A 210 1.94 -7.84 3.16
N ILE A 211 0.89 -7.03 3.18
CA ILE A 211 0.99 -5.57 3.04
C ILE A 211 1.84 -5.00 4.18
N CYS A 212 1.54 -5.40 5.42
CA CYS A 212 2.32 -4.97 6.58
C CYS A 212 3.77 -5.48 6.57
N GLU A 213 4.06 -6.68 6.04
CA GLU A 213 5.45 -7.14 5.88
C GLU A 213 6.23 -6.31 4.86
N GLY A 214 5.62 -5.96 3.71
CA GLY A 214 6.21 -5.04 2.72
C GLY A 214 6.51 -3.66 3.31
N ILE A 215 5.53 -3.06 4.00
CA ILE A 215 5.70 -1.75 4.64
C ILE A 215 6.69 -1.82 5.81
N ARG A 216 6.69 -2.89 6.62
CA ARG A 216 7.70 -3.11 7.69
C ARG A 216 9.11 -3.13 7.11
N HIS A 217 9.33 -3.81 5.99
CA HIS A 217 10.63 -3.84 5.32
C HIS A 217 11.05 -2.43 4.88
N MET A 218 10.18 -1.69 4.18
CA MET A 218 10.46 -0.30 3.78
C MET A 218 10.82 0.59 4.98
N HIS A 219 10.03 0.52 6.06
CA HIS A 219 10.25 1.32 7.27
C HIS A 219 11.58 0.98 7.96
N GLN A 220 11.95 -0.31 8.02
CA GLN A 220 13.25 -0.74 8.55
C GLN A 220 14.43 -0.25 7.69
N MET A 221 14.25 -0.12 6.37
CA MET A 221 15.22 0.48 5.45
C MET A 221 15.21 2.03 5.48
N TYR A 222 14.46 2.65 6.40
CA TYR A 222 14.24 4.10 6.52
C TYR A 222 13.57 4.72 5.29
N ILE A 223 12.67 4.00 4.63
CA ILE A 223 11.94 4.45 3.43
C ILE A 223 10.44 4.58 3.75
N LEU A 224 9.83 5.67 3.29
CA LEU A 224 8.38 5.90 3.31
C LEU A 224 7.79 5.55 1.96
N HIS A 225 6.56 5.03 1.92
CA HIS A 225 5.85 4.71 0.68
C HIS A 225 5.11 5.94 0.10
N LEU A 226 4.33 6.63 0.94
CA LEU A 226 3.59 7.88 0.68
C LEU A 226 2.48 7.86 -0.39
N ASP A 227 2.36 6.78 -1.17
CA ASP A 227 1.25 6.55 -2.11
C ASP A 227 0.64 5.15 -1.97
N LEU A 228 0.42 4.66 -0.73
CA LEU A 228 -0.10 3.31 -0.52
C LEU A 228 -1.63 3.30 -0.69
N LYS A 229 -2.12 2.53 -1.67
CA LYS A 229 -3.53 2.48 -2.07
C LYS A 229 -3.81 1.21 -2.91
N PRO A 230 -5.08 0.79 -3.07
CA PRO A 230 -5.51 -0.39 -3.84
C PRO A 230 -4.79 -0.64 -5.17
N GLU A 231 -4.76 0.36 -6.07
CA GLU A 231 -4.14 0.29 -7.41
C GLU A 231 -2.63 0.00 -7.37
N ASN A 232 -1.95 0.37 -6.28
CA ASN A 232 -0.51 0.15 -6.10
C ASN A 232 -0.20 -1.22 -5.47
N ILE A 233 -1.19 -2.12 -5.35
CA ILE A 233 -1.03 -3.48 -4.82
C ILE A 233 -1.59 -4.50 -5.83
N LEU A 234 -0.73 -5.39 -6.30
CA LEU A 234 -1.05 -6.43 -7.28
C LEU A 234 -1.26 -7.78 -6.59
N CYS A 235 -2.35 -8.48 -6.91
CA CYS A 235 -2.59 -9.84 -6.45
C CYS A 235 -1.90 -10.85 -7.38
N VAL A 236 -0.72 -11.32 -6.94
CA VAL A 236 0.11 -12.33 -7.62
C VAL A 236 -0.67 -13.63 -7.79
N ASN A 237 -1.27 -14.12 -6.71
CA ASN A 237 -2.01 -15.39 -6.72
C ASN A 237 -3.20 -15.29 -5.74
N ARG A 238 -4.43 -15.40 -6.29
CA ARG A 238 -5.67 -15.30 -5.53
C ARG A 238 -5.83 -16.42 -4.51
N ASP A 239 -5.48 -17.66 -4.87
CA ASP A 239 -5.67 -18.84 -4.03
C ASP A 239 -4.69 -18.88 -2.86
N ALA A 240 -3.43 -18.51 -3.09
CA ALA A 240 -2.40 -18.34 -2.07
C ALA A 240 -2.45 -16.97 -1.35
N LYS A 241 -3.34 -16.07 -1.76
CA LYS A 241 -3.48 -14.68 -1.26
C LYS A 241 -2.18 -13.88 -1.32
N GLN A 242 -1.36 -14.11 -2.34
CA GLN A 242 -0.04 -13.49 -2.47
C GLN A 242 -0.14 -12.12 -3.14
N ILE A 243 0.55 -11.12 -2.58
CA ILE A 243 0.56 -9.74 -3.11
C ILE A 243 1.98 -9.20 -3.31
N LYS A 244 2.09 -8.21 -4.19
CA LYS A 244 3.25 -7.32 -4.32
C LYS A 244 2.79 -5.87 -4.36
N ILE A 245 3.53 -4.99 -3.68
CA ILE A 245 3.42 -3.54 -3.85
C ILE A 245 4.20 -3.17 -5.13
N ILE A 246 3.58 -2.40 -6.03
CA ILE A 246 4.05 -2.26 -7.42
C ILE A 246 4.43 -0.84 -7.88
N ASP A 247 4.21 0.21 -7.08
CA ASP A 247 4.64 1.58 -7.43
C ASP A 247 5.36 2.26 -6.26
N PHE A 248 6.49 2.91 -6.55
CA PHE A 248 7.33 3.63 -5.59
C PHE A 248 7.57 5.10 -6.02
N GLY A 249 6.77 5.64 -6.94
CA GLY A 249 6.96 6.97 -7.54
C GLY A 249 6.93 8.16 -6.57
N LEU A 250 6.30 8.04 -5.40
CA LEU A 250 6.39 9.03 -4.31
C LEU A 250 7.34 8.62 -3.17
N ALA A 251 7.81 7.37 -3.16
CA ALA A 251 8.58 6.79 -2.09
C ALA A 251 9.95 7.45 -1.95
N ARG A 252 10.46 7.50 -0.72
CA ARG A 252 11.70 8.22 -0.39
C ARG A 252 12.29 7.79 0.93
N ARG A 253 13.61 7.97 1.05
CA ARG A 253 14.30 7.84 2.34
C ARG A 253 13.80 8.94 3.29
N TYR A 254 13.38 8.56 4.50
CA TYR A 254 12.86 9.45 5.54
C TYR A 254 13.86 10.56 5.86
N LYS A 255 13.36 11.81 5.87
CA LYS A 255 14.09 13.00 6.32
C LYS A 255 13.20 13.80 7.28
N PRO A 256 13.72 14.21 8.46
CA PRO A 256 12.97 15.07 9.37
C PRO A 256 12.57 16.39 8.70
N ARG A 257 11.35 16.86 8.99
CA ARG A 257 10.76 18.10 8.44
C ARG A 257 10.56 18.10 6.91
N GLU A 258 10.45 16.94 6.28
CA GLU A 258 10.03 16.87 4.88
C GLU A 258 8.50 17.02 4.75
N LYS A 259 8.05 17.96 3.92
CA LYS A 259 6.65 18.14 3.52
C LYS A 259 6.41 17.51 2.16
N LEU A 260 5.31 16.78 2.02
CA LEU A 260 4.89 16.23 0.74
C LEU A 260 3.97 17.24 0.01
N LYS A 261 4.21 17.48 -1.28
CA LYS A 261 3.29 18.21 -2.15
C LYS A 261 2.57 17.19 -3.03
N VAL A 262 1.33 16.87 -2.68
CA VAL A 262 0.46 15.96 -3.44
C VAL A 262 -0.59 16.78 -4.17
N ASN A 263 -0.92 16.37 -5.40
CA ASN A 263 -2.14 16.83 -6.07
C ASN A 263 -3.24 15.83 -5.71
N PHE A 264 -4.40 16.33 -5.27
CA PHE A 264 -5.56 15.57 -4.77
C PHE A 264 -6.27 14.71 -5.84
N GLY A 265 -5.55 13.82 -6.53
CA GLY A 265 -6.14 12.98 -7.58
C GLY A 265 -7.06 11.87 -7.07
N THR A 266 -6.93 11.49 -5.80
CA THR A 266 -7.76 10.49 -5.12
C THR A 266 -7.71 10.82 -3.61
N PRO A 267 -8.55 11.73 -3.10
CA PRO A 267 -8.35 12.31 -1.77
C PRO A 267 -8.58 11.33 -0.62
N GLU A 268 -9.42 10.31 -0.80
CA GLU A 268 -9.82 9.34 0.25
C GLU A 268 -8.65 8.58 0.92
N PHE A 269 -7.51 8.43 0.23
CA PHE A 269 -6.31 7.77 0.76
C PHE A 269 -5.33 8.70 1.48
N LEU A 270 -5.55 10.02 1.42
CA LEU A 270 -4.63 10.99 1.99
C LEU A 270 -4.74 11.00 3.52
N ALA A 271 -3.60 10.85 4.20
CA ALA A 271 -3.56 11.02 5.64
C ALA A 271 -3.82 12.50 6.02
N PRO A 272 -4.40 12.79 7.21
CA PRO A 272 -4.73 14.16 7.63
C PRO A 272 -3.54 15.14 7.59
N GLU A 273 -2.34 14.66 7.89
CA GLU A 273 -1.11 15.45 7.78
C GLU A 273 -0.76 15.85 6.33
N VAL A 274 -1.16 15.07 5.32
CA VAL A 274 -0.90 15.40 3.91
C VAL A 274 -1.87 16.48 3.47
N VAL A 275 -3.14 16.38 3.89
CA VAL A 275 -4.17 17.40 3.62
C VAL A 275 -3.82 18.74 4.31
N ASN A 276 -3.31 18.69 5.55
CA ASN A 276 -2.85 19.88 6.28
C ASN A 276 -1.49 20.44 5.83
N TYR A 277 -0.82 19.83 4.84
CA TYR A 277 0.55 20.17 4.43
C TYR A 277 1.58 20.10 5.57
N ASP A 278 1.39 19.19 6.52
CA ASP A 278 2.32 18.90 7.61
C ASP A 278 3.49 18.00 7.15
N PHE A 279 4.40 17.71 8.09
CA PHE A 279 5.49 16.77 7.84
C PHE A 279 5.01 15.31 7.82
N VAL A 280 5.45 14.57 6.80
CA VAL A 280 5.16 13.13 6.64
C VAL A 280 6.21 12.26 7.33
N SER A 281 5.82 11.06 7.76
CA SER A 281 6.72 10.09 8.39
C SER A 281 6.11 8.68 8.33
N PHE A 282 6.71 7.69 9.01
CA PHE A 282 6.25 6.30 9.00
C PHE A 282 4.75 6.12 9.34
N PRO A 283 4.14 6.87 10.30
CA PRO A 283 2.70 6.81 10.55
C PRO A 283 1.81 7.25 9.39
N THR A 284 2.35 7.97 8.41
CA THR A 284 1.60 8.38 7.20
C THR A 284 1.25 7.17 6.34
N ASP A 285 2.18 6.22 6.17
CA ASP A 285 1.89 4.95 5.48
C ASP A 285 0.91 4.09 6.31
N MET A 286 0.97 4.17 7.64
CA MET A 286 0.09 3.40 8.54
C MET A 286 -1.38 3.86 8.49
N TRP A 287 -1.65 5.13 8.14
CA TRP A 287 -3.01 5.57 7.82
C TRP A 287 -3.58 4.80 6.63
N SER A 288 -2.83 4.72 5.53
CA SER A 288 -3.21 3.96 4.34
C SER A 288 -3.40 2.47 4.62
N VAL A 289 -2.60 1.87 5.50
CA VAL A 289 -2.81 0.49 5.99
C VAL A 289 -4.17 0.35 6.69
N GLY A 290 -4.59 1.34 7.48
CA GLY A 290 -5.92 1.39 8.10
C GLY A 290 -7.06 1.53 7.09
N VAL A 291 -6.90 2.41 6.09
CA VAL A 291 -7.88 2.59 5.00
C VAL A 291 -8.06 1.30 4.20
N ILE A 292 -6.97 0.64 3.82
CA ILE A 292 -7.02 -0.62 3.06
C ILE A 292 -7.62 -1.75 3.91
N ALA A 293 -7.33 -1.83 5.22
CA ALA A 293 -7.94 -2.81 6.11
C ALA A 293 -9.47 -2.64 6.21
N TYR A 294 -9.94 -1.41 6.33
CA TYR A 294 -11.37 -1.07 6.31
C TYR A 294 -12.02 -1.51 5.00
N MET A 295 -11.46 -1.07 3.86
CA MET A 295 -11.99 -1.37 2.53
C MET A 295 -12.00 -2.88 2.22
N LEU A 296 -11.00 -3.64 2.67
CA LEU A 296 -10.98 -5.10 2.50
C LEU A 296 -11.92 -5.86 3.46
N LEU A 297 -12.58 -5.19 4.40
CA LEU A 297 -13.57 -5.80 5.29
C LEU A 297 -15.01 -5.47 4.87
N SER A 298 -15.26 -4.27 4.33
CA SER A 298 -16.60 -3.82 3.92
C SER A 298 -16.80 -3.64 2.41
N GLY A 299 -15.74 -3.33 1.65
CA GLY A 299 -15.84 -2.78 0.30
C GLY A 299 -16.23 -1.30 0.27
N LEU A 300 -16.30 -0.63 1.42
CA LEU A 300 -16.62 0.79 1.55
C LEU A 300 -15.34 1.61 1.79
N SER A 301 -15.33 2.87 1.36
CA SER A 301 -14.22 3.78 1.64
C SER A 301 -14.52 4.60 2.92
N PRO A 302 -13.64 4.61 3.94
CA PRO A 302 -13.96 5.11 5.28
C PRO A 302 -14.16 6.63 5.37
N PHE A 303 -13.76 7.39 4.36
CA PHE A 303 -13.82 8.86 4.38
C PHE A 303 -14.53 9.48 3.18
N LEU A 304 -14.91 8.68 2.18
CA LEU A 304 -15.53 9.15 0.95
C LEU A 304 -16.86 9.86 1.24
N GLY A 305 -16.98 11.10 0.78
CA GLY A 305 -18.23 11.86 0.77
C GLY A 305 -18.79 12.03 -0.65
N ASP A 306 -19.82 12.85 -0.82
CA ASP A 306 -20.46 13.12 -2.12
C ASP A 306 -19.52 13.84 -3.11
N ASN A 307 -18.38 14.37 -2.64
CA ASN A 307 -17.36 15.07 -3.42
C ASN A 307 -16.01 15.13 -2.68
N ASP A 308 -14.97 15.60 -3.39
CA ASP A 308 -13.62 15.81 -2.85
C ASP A 308 -13.58 16.66 -1.58
N ALA A 309 -14.34 17.76 -1.52
CA ALA A 309 -14.28 18.67 -0.38
C ALA A 309 -14.90 18.05 0.88
N GLU A 310 -15.99 17.29 0.73
CA GLU A 310 -16.54 16.50 1.83
C GLU A 310 -15.60 15.38 2.27
N THR A 311 -14.99 14.67 1.31
CA THR A 311 -14.00 13.62 1.59
C THR A 311 -12.82 14.16 2.41
N LEU A 312 -12.28 15.32 2.00
CA LEU A 312 -11.21 16.01 2.73
C LEU A 312 -11.68 16.49 4.12
N ASN A 313 -12.93 16.95 4.26
CA ASN A 313 -13.50 17.30 5.56
C ASN A 313 -13.63 16.09 6.49
N ASN A 314 -14.04 14.92 5.99
CA ASN A 314 -14.11 13.68 6.78
C ASN A 314 -12.72 13.25 7.25
N ILE A 315 -11.70 13.30 6.39
CA ILE A 315 -10.28 13.04 6.73
C ILE A 315 -9.80 14.02 7.82
N LEU A 316 -10.03 15.33 7.63
CA LEU A 316 -9.58 16.37 8.57
C LEU A 316 -10.31 16.31 9.91
N ALA A 317 -11.59 15.93 9.93
CA ALA A 317 -12.33 15.62 11.15
C ALA A 317 -11.94 14.28 11.76
N CYS A 318 -11.30 13.38 11.00
CA CYS A 318 -11.11 11.97 11.31
C CYS A 318 -12.45 11.28 11.62
N ARG A 319 -13.47 11.59 10.81
CA ARG A 319 -14.83 11.05 10.89
C ARG A 319 -14.91 9.77 10.07
N TRP A 320 -15.07 8.65 10.77
CA TRP A 320 -15.31 7.31 10.27
C TRP A 320 -15.91 6.49 11.43
N ASP A 321 -16.61 5.42 11.13
CA ASP A 321 -17.20 4.50 12.12
C ASP A 321 -17.23 3.06 11.60
N LEU A 322 -17.86 2.14 12.34
CA LEU A 322 -17.98 0.73 11.99
C LEU A 322 -19.44 0.25 12.21
N GLU A 323 -20.42 1.12 11.94
CA GLU A 323 -21.84 0.87 12.19
C GLU A 323 -22.55 0.17 11.01
N ASP A 324 -21.95 0.19 9.80
CA ASP A 324 -22.46 -0.50 8.61
C ASP A 324 -22.67 -2.02 8.80
N GLU A 325 -23.66 -2.58 8.09
CA GLU A 325 -24.05 -4.00 8.19
C GLU A 325 -22.87 -4.97 7.92
N GLU A 326 -21.96 -4.58 7.01
CA GLU A 326 -20.73 -5.28 6.70
C GLU A 326 -19.84 -5.57 7.94
N PHE A 327 -19.86 -4.70 8.95
CA PHE A 327 -19.02 -4.81 10.14
C PHE A 327 -19.69 -5.56 11.32
N GLN A 328 -20.93 -6.03 11.17
CA GLN A 328 -21.62 -6.79 12.22
C GLN A 328 -20.99 -8.17 12.46
N ASP A 329 -20.46 -8.80 11.39
CA ASP A 329 -19.96 -10.18 11.38
C ASP A 329 -18.44 -10.29 11.60
N ILE A 330 -17.70 -9.16 11.70
CA ILE A 330 -16.23 -9.14 11.85
C ILE A 330 -15.78 -9.23 13.32
N SER A 331 -14.55 -9.71 13.53
CA SER A 331 -13.97 -9.82 14.88
C SER A 331 -13.70 -8.46 15.55
N GLU A 332 -13.76 -8.41 16.88
CA GLU A 332 -13.41 -7.20 17.65
C GLU A 332 -11.92 -6.86 17.48
N GLU A 333 -11.08 -7.87 17.28
CA GLU A 333 -9.67 -7.73 16.97
C GLU A 333 -9.44 -6.95 15.65
N ALA A 334 -10.33 -7.12 14.66
CA ALA A 334 -10.31 -6.36 13.40
C ALA A 334 -10.69 -4.89 13.61
N LYS A 335 -11.76 -4.64 14.39
CA LYS A 335 -12.21 -3.29 14.74
C LYS A 335 -11.11 -2.52 15.48
N GLU A 336 -10.52 -3.13 16.50
CA GLU A 336 -9.40 -2.57 17.27
C GLU A 336 -8.18 -2.27 16.38
N PHE A 337 -7.88 -3.13 15.39
CA PHE A 337 -6.79 -2.92 14.45
C PHE A 337 -6.98 -1.64 13.62
N ILE A 338 -8.18 -1.42 13.06
CA ILE A 338 -8.52 -0.20 12.32
C ILE A 338 -8.46 1.02 13.26
N SER A 339 -9.04 0.93 14.45
CA SER A 339 -9.03 2.02 15.45
C SER A 339 -7.64 2.45 15.90
N LYS A 340 -6.62 1.57 15.81
CA LYS A 340 -5.21 1.88 16.10
C LYS A 340 -4.43 2.47 14.91
N LEU A 341 -5.06 2.62 13.75
CA LEU A 341 -4.44 3.14 12.52
C LEU A 341 -5.12 4.41 12.03
N LEU A 342 -6.46 4.45 12.02
CA LEU A 342 -7.26 5.60 11.59
C LEU A 342 -7.41 6.63 12.74
N ILE A 343 -6.26 7.15 13.20
CA ILE A 343 -6.17 8.19 14.23
C ILE A 343 -5.61 9.46 13.61
N LYS A 344 -6.25 10.61 13.87
CA LYS A 344 -5.82 11.92 13.37
C LYS A 344 -4.37 12.24 13.72
N GLU A 345 -4.03 12.14 15.00
CA GLU A 345 -2.70 12.41 15.53
C GLU A 345 -1.75 11.24 15.24
N LYS A 346 -0.77 11.50 14.36
CA LYS A 346 0.22 10.53 13.84
C LYS A 346 0.90 9.71 14.94
N SER A 347 1.23 10.34 16.05
CA SER A 347 2.05 9.73 17.12
C SER A 347 1.35 8.58 17.87
N TRP A 348 0.04 8.41 17.72
CA TRP A 348 -0.72 7.31 18.33
C TRP A 348 -0.97 6.13 17.39
N ARG A 349 -0.67 6.25 16.09
CA ARG A 349 -0.86 5.15 15.13
C ARG A 349 0.20 4.08 15.38
N ILE A 350 -0.21 2.81 15.45
CA ILE A 350 0.73 1.69 15.59
C ILE A 350 1.65 1.58 14.37
N SER A 351 2.91 1.24 14.59
CA SER A 351 3.88 1.00 13.50
C SER A 351 3.60 -0.32 12.77
N ALA A 352 4.16 -0.50 11.57
CA ALA A 352 4.05 -1.77 10.83
C ALA A 352 4.55 -2.99 11.62
N SER A 353 5.56 -2.81 12.49
CA SER A 353 6.07 -3.86 13.38
C SER A 353 5.13 -4.20 14.55
N GLU A 354 4.29 -3.26 14.96
CA GLU A 354 3.25 -3.48 15.98
C GLU A 354 1.96 -4.00 15.36
N ALA A 355 1.60 -3.55 14.16
CA ALA A 355 0.50 -4.09 13.36
C ALA A 355 0.65 -5.60 13.13
N LEU A 356 1.84 -6.07 12.73
CA LEU A 356 2.13 -7.51 12.58
C LEU A 356 2.09 -8.31 13.90
N LYS A 357 2.20 -7.63 15.04
CA LYS A 357 2.05 -8.22 16.39
C LYS A 357 0.64 -8.04 16.96
N HIS A 358 -0.26 -7.35 16.26
CA HIS A 358 -1.63 -7.14 16.72
C HIS A 358 -2.38 -8.49 16.75
N PRO A 359 -3.27 -8.74 17.73
CA PRO A 359 -4.02 -10.01 17.80
C PRO A 359 -4.71 -10.38 16.48
N TRP A 360 -5.24 -9.41 15.75
CA TRP A 360 -5.85 -9.61 14.44
C TRP A 360 -4.94 -10.32 13.42
N LEU A 361 -3.66 -9.91 13.32
CA LEU A 361 -2.70 -10.48 12.37
C LEU A 361 -1.86 -11.63 12.95
N SER A 362 -1.93 -11.90 14.26
CA SER A 362 -1.02 -12.82 14.95
C SER A 362 -1.66 -13.91 15.83
N ASP A 363 -2.91 -13.78 16.28
CA ASP A 363 -3.53 -14.80 17.13
C ASP A 363 -4.02 -16.03 16.32
N HIS A 364 -3.25 -17.10 16.44
CA HIS A 364 -3.60 -18.40 15.87
C HIS A 364 -4.95 -18.96 16.36
N LYS A 365 -5.46 -18.57 17.54
CA LYS A 365 -6.78 -19.02 18.03
C LYS A 365 -7.90 -18.31 17.26
N LEU A 366 -7.85 -16.99 17.13
CA LEU A 366 -8.69 -16.20 16.23
C LEU A 366 -8.67 -16.78 14.81
N HIS A 367 -7.49 -16.97 14.21
CA HIS A 367 -7.39 -17.49 12.84
C HIS A 367 -7.99 -18.90 12.69
N SER A 368 -7.83 -19.76 13.70
CA SER A 368 -8.45 -21.08 13.74
C SER A 368 -9.98 -21.02 13.82
N ARG A 369 -10.53 -20.06 14.61
CA ARG A 369 -11.97 -19.77 14.71
C ARG A 369 -12.54 -19.30 13.36
N LEU A 370 -11.90 -18.34 12.72
CA LEU A 370 -12.30 -17.82 11.40
C LEU A 370 -12.23 -18.91 10.32
N ASN A 371 -11.19 -19.74 10.30
CA ASN A 371 -11.07 -20.87 9.36
C ASN A 371 -12.18 -21.92 9.58
N ALA A 372 -12.57 -22.19 10.82
CA ALA A 372 -13.69 -23.08 11.14
C ALA A 372 -15.04 -22.50 10.66
N GLN A 373 -15.25 -21.19 10.76
CA GLN A 373 -16.43 -20.51 10.20
C GLN A 373 -16.45 -20.56 8.66
N LYS A 374 -15.31 -20.27 8.01
CA LYS A 374 -15.15 -20.38 6.54
C LYS A 374 -15.50 -21.79 6.04
N LYS A 375 -14.97 -22.84 6.68
CA LYS A 375 -15.29 -24.23 6.34
C LYS A 375 -16.77 -24.61 6.56
N LYS A 376 -17.47 -23.95 7.51
CA LYS A 376 -18.91 -24.13 7.69
C LYS A 376 -19.72 -23.42 6.61
N LYS A 377 -19.40 -22.18 6.25
CA LYS A 377 -20.08 -21.43 5.17
C LYS A 377 -19.99 -22.21 3.84
N ASN A 378 -18.80 -22.69 3.44
CA ASN A 378 -18.62 -23.47 2.20
C ASN A 378 -19.39 -24.81 2.19
N ARG A 379 -19.48 -25.53 3.32
CA ARG A 379 -20.29 -26.76 3.39
C ARG A 379 -21.80 -26.50 3.34
N GLY A 380 -22.24 -25.28 3.66
CA GLY A 380 -23.63 -24.87 3.57
C GLY A 380 -24.08 -24.59 2.14
N SER A 381 -23.22 -23.97 1.32
CA SER A 381 -23.48 -23.76 -0.11
C SER A 381 -23.55 -25.08 -0.87
N ASP A 382 -22.57 -25.98 -0.66
CA ASP A 382 -22.51 -27.28 -1.35
C ASP A 382 -23.74 -28.16 -1.06
N ALA A 383 -24.43 -27.94 0.07
CA ALA A 383 -25.62 -28.68 0.46
C ALA A 383 -26.93 -28.17 -0.17
N GLN A 384 -26.96 -26.94 -0.68
CA GLN A 384 -28.15 -26.39 -1.35
C GLN A 384 -28.24 -26.85 -2.82
N ASP A 385 -27.11 -27.06 -3.49
CA ASP A 385 -27.06 -27.54 -4.89
C ASP A 385 -27.45 -29.02 -5.06
N PHE A 386 -27.61 -29.78 -3.97
CA PHE A 386 -28.08 -31.17 -3.98
C PHE A 386 -29.59 -31.33 -3.76
N VAL A 387 -30.34 -30.24 -3.58
CA VAL A 387 -31.81 -30.28 -3.34
C VAL A 387 -32.62 -29.88 -4.60
N THR A 388 -31.95 -29.51 -5.70
CA THR A 388 -32.56 -29.01 -6.95
C THR A 388 -32.08 -29.77 -8.20
N LYS A 389 -32.16 -31.11 -8.17
CA LYS A 389 -32.12 -31.98 -9.36
C LYS A 389 -33.14 -33.11 -9.26
#